data_AF-A0A134B109-F1
#
_entry.id   AF-A0A134B109-F1
#
_cell.length_a   1.000
_cell.length_b   1.000
_cell.length_c   1.000
_cell.angle_alpha   90.00
_cell.angle_beta   90.00
_cell.angle_gamma   90.00
#
_symmetry.space_group_name_H-M   'P 1'
#
loop_
_entity.id
_entity.type
_entity.pdbx_description
1 polymer ?
#
loop_
_entity_poly.entity_id
_entity_poly.type
_entity_poly.pdbx_seq_one_letter_code
_entity_poly.pdbx_strand_id
1 'polypeptide(L)' 'MKKLFTIILCCLCAQITLLSQIIYSGRAISSEDKTPIPLANIVLLAQDSSFIAGGVTDELGRY' A
#
# COMPACT_ATOMS: atom_id res chain seq x y z
N MET A 1 7.85 16.43 35.55
CA MET A 1 7.55 16.98 34.21
C MET A 1 8.38 16.34 33.09
N LYS A 2 9.72 16.28 33.19
CA LYS A 2 10.60 15.75 32.13
C LYS A 2 10.30 14.29 31.70
N LYS A 3 10.06 13.38 32.65
CA LYS A 3 9.78 11.96 32.36
C LYS A 3 8.48 11.74 31.58
N LEU A 4 7.44 12.53 31.89
CA LEU A 4 6.15 12.48 31.19
C LEU A 4 6.30 12.93 29.73
N PHE A 5 7.08 13.99 29.50
CA PHE A 5 7.38 14.48 28.16
C PHE A 5 8.13 13.43 27.32
N THR A 6 9.09 12.71 27.91
CA THR A 6 9.81 11.62 27.23
C THR A 6 8.89 10.47 26.81
N ILE A 7 7.94 10.09 27.66
CA ILE A 7 6.96 9.03 27.36
C ILE A 7 6.06 9.46 26.21
N ILE A 8 5.52 10.69 26.27
CA ILE A 8 4.66 11.23 25.22
C ILE A 8 5.40 11.30 23.88
N LEU A 9 6.65 11.78 23.89
CA LEU A 9 7.47 11.86 22.67
C LEU A 9 7.72 10.47 22.07
N CYS A 10 8.01 9.47 22.90
CA CYS A 10 8.20 8.09 22.45
C CYS A 10 6.92 7.51 21.84
N CYS A 11 5.76 7.75 22.45
CA CYS A 11 4.47 7.33 21.92
C CYS A 11 4.14 7.99 20.57
N LEU A 12 4.43 9.29 20.41
CA LEU A 12 4.24 9.99 19.12
C LEU A 12 5.14 9.40 18.03
N CYS A 13 6.42 9.13 18.32
CA CYS A 13 7.33 8.52 17.35
C CYS A 13 6.87 7.14 16.90
N ALA A 14 6.39 6.30 17.83
CA ALA A 14 5.88 4.97 17.51
C ALA A 14 4.62 5.01 16.62
N GLN A 15 3.74 6.00 16.81
CA GLN A 15 2.56 6.19 15.97
C GLN A 15 2.89 6.55 14.53
N ILE A 16 3.92 7.40 14.31
CA ILE A 16 4.37 7.78 12.97
C ILE A 16 4.86 6.54 12.20
N THR A 17 5.58 5.63 12.87
CA THR A 17 6.08 4.40 12.24
C THR A 17 4.96 3.42 11.89
N LEU A 18 3.90 3.35 12.69
CA LEU A 18 2.74 2.48 12.39
C LEU A 18 1.89 3.01 11.23
N LEU A 19 1.81 4.32 11.04
CA LEU A 19 0.92 4.95 10.05
C LEU A 19 1.57 5.14 8.67
N SER A 20 2.87 4.90 8.52
CA SER A 20 3.57 5.04 7.23
C SER A 20 3.37 3.83 6.31
N GLN A 21 2.13 3.37 6.15
CA GLN A 21 1.82 2.35 5.15
C GLN A 21 1.88 2.99 3.77
N ILE A 22 2.83 2.58 2.94
CA ILE A 22 2.90 3.01 1.54
C ILE A 22 1.70 2.41 0.82
N ILE A 23 0.82 3.27 0.30
CA ILE A 23 -0.31 2.87 -0.52
C ILE A 23 0.16 2.84 -1.98
N TYR A 24 0.09 1.67 -2.59
CA TYR A 24 0.31 1.50 -4.01
C TYR A 24 -1.04 1.47 -4.70
N SER A 25 -1.27 2.39 -5.62
CA SER A 25 -2.50 2.43 -6.40
C SER A 25 -2.23 2.50 -7.89
N GLY A 26 -3.14 1.94 -8.67
CA GLY A 26 -3.02 1.91 -10.11
C GLY A 26 -4.28 1.42 -10.81
N ARG A 27 -4.15 1.14 -12.09
CA ARG A 27 -5.24 0.63 -12.91
C ARG A 27 -4.73 -0.40 -13.91
N ALA A 28 -5.28 -1.61 -13.88
CA ALA A 28 -5.01 -2.63 -14.86
C ALA A 28 -5.87 -2.38 -16.12
N ILE A 29 -5.19 -2.15 -17.26
CA ILE A 29 -5.82 -1.89 -18.55
C ILE A 29 -5.30 -2.90 -19.56
N SER A 30 -6.22 -3.50 -20.33
CA SER A 30 -5.89 -4.36 -21.45
C SER A 30 -5.16 -3.59 -22.54
N SER A 31 -4.07 -4.14 -23.07
CA SER A 31 -3.32 -3.48 -24.14
C SER A 31 -4.04 -3.52 -25.49
N GLU A 32 -4.87 -4.52 -25.72
CA GLU A 32 -5.54 -4.77 -27.01
C GLU A 32 -6.65 -3.77 -27.30
N ASP A 33 -7.58 -3.62 -26.36
CA ASP A 33 -8.83 -2.86 -26.52
C ASP A 33 -8.93 -1.67 -25.55
N LYS A 34 -7.90 -1.47 -24.71
CA LYS A 34 -7.83 -0.41 -23.68
C LYS A 34 -8.96 -0.48 -22.64
N THR A 35 -9.62 -1.63 -22.50
CA THR A 35 -10.66 -1.82 -21.48
C THR A 35 -10.03 -2.09 -20.11
N PRO A 36 -10.68 -1.67 -19.01
CA PRO A 36 -10.23 -2.03 -17.67
C PRO A 36 -10.39 -3.52 -17.40
N ILE A 37 -9.46 -4.10 -16.65
CA ILE A 37 -9.49 -5.52 -16.30
C ILE A 37 -10.03 -5.67 -14.87
N PRO A 38 -11.30 -6.07 -14.69
CA PRO A 38 -11.88 -6.26 -13.36
C PRO A 38 -11.46 -7.60 -12.76
N LEU A 39 -11.50 -7.70 -11.42
CA LEU A 39 -11.26 -8.92 -10.65
C LEU A 39 -9.91 -9.61 -10.94
N ALA A 40 -8.92 -8.85 -11.41
CA ALA A 40 -7.57 -9.34 -11.65
C ALA A 40 -6.78 -9.38 -10.34
N ASN A 41 -6.08 -10.48 -10.10
CA ASN A 41 -5.12 -10.57 -9.00
C ASN A 41 -3.90 -9.68 -9.31
N ILE A 42 -3.59 -8.77 -8.40
CA ILE A 42 -2.38 -7.94 -8.43
C ILE A 42 -1.43 -8.46 -7.37
N VAL A 43 -0.18 -8.69 -7.76
CA VAL A 43 0.92 -9.07 -6.87
C VAL A 43 2.03 -8.06 -7.06
N LEU A 44 2.32 -7.29 -6.03
CA LEU A 44 3.42 -6.34 -6.02
C LEU A 44 4.67 -7.03 -5.46
N LEU A 45 5.71 -7.06 -6.28
CA LEU A 45 7.01 -7.62 -5.94
C LEU A 45 8.05 -6.50 -5.92
N ALA A 46 9.05 -6.63 -5.03
CA ALA A 46 10.27 -5.84 -5.13
C ALA A 46 11.11 -6.32 -6.33
N GLN A 47 12.18 -5.58 -6.63
CA GLN A 47 13.08 -5.91 -7.75
C GLN A 47 13.75 -7.29 -7.61
N ASP A 48 13.95 -7.76 -6.38
CA ASP A 48 14.49 -9.09 -6.08
C ASP A 48 13.41 -10.20 -6.05
N SER A 49 12.20 -9.90 -6.52
CA SER A 49 11.02 -10.77 -6.50
C SER A 49 10.45 -11.09 -5.11
N SER A 50 10.90 -10.41 -4.05
CA SER A 50 10.25 -10.54 -2.74
C SER A 50 8.83 -9.94 -2.76
N PHE A 51 7.91 -10.58 -2.04
CA PHE A 51 6.52 -10.13 -1.96
C PHE A 51 6.38 -8.86 -1.10
N ILE A 52 5.74 -7.83 -1.64
CA ILE A 52 5.42 -6.58 -0.93
C ILE A 52 3.95 -6.56 -0.52
N ALA A 53 3.04 -6.75 -1.49
CA ALA A 53 1.60 -6.64 -1.28
C ALA A 53 0.81 -7.39 -2.36
N GLY A 54 -0.47 -7.64 -2.11
CA GLY A 54 -1.39 -8.22 -3.07
C GLY A 54 -2.81 -7.66 -2.93
N GLY A 55 -3.59 -7.75 -4.00
CA GLY A 55 -4.96 -7.23 -4.04
C GLY A 55 -5.72 -7.74 -5.26
N VAL A 56 -6.94 -7.27 -5.42
CA VAL A 56 -7.82 -7.58 -6.55
C VAL A 56 -8.36 -6.28 -7.11
N THR A 57 -8.40 -6.15 -8.43
CA THR A 57 -8.96 -4.95 -9.06
C THR A 57 -10.47 -4.85 -8.93
N ASP A 58 -10.99 -3.63 -8.80
CA ASP A 58 -12.43 -3.34 -8.85
C ASP A 58 -13.02 -3.46 -10.28
N GLU A 59 -14.32 -3.23 -10.44
CA GLU A 59 -15.03 -3.23 -11.75
C GLU A 59 -14.46 -2.23 -12.77
N LEU A 60 -13.71 -1.23 -12.30
CA LEU A 60 -13.04 -0.24 -13.12
C LEU A 60 -11.56 -0.55 -13.29
N GLY A 61 -11.07 -1.72 -12.86
CA GLY A 61 -9.69 -2.16 -12.97
C GLY A 61 -8.74 -1.52 -11.97
N ARG A 62 -9.22 -0.84 -10.92
CA ARG A 62 -8.40 -0.11 -9.94
C ARG A 62 -7.95 -1.01 -8.81
N TYR A 63 -6.71 -0.81 -8.35
CA TYR A 63 -6.13 -1.43 -7.17
C TYR A 63 -5.39 -0.39 -6.33
#